data_AF-A0A9D9YLU0-F1
#
_entry.id   AF-A0A9D9YLU0-F1
#
_cell.length_a   1.000
_cell.length_b   1.000
_cell.length_c   1.000
_cell.angle_alpha   90.00
_cell.angle_beta   90.00
_cell.angle_gamma   90.00
#
_symmetry.space_group_name_H-M   'P 1'
#
loop_
_entity.id
_entity.type
_entity.pdbx_description
1 polymer ?
#
loop_
_entity_poly.entity_id
_entity_poly.type
_entity_poly.pdbx_seq_one_letter_code
_entity_poly.pdbx_strand_id
1 'polypeptide(L)'
;MKNIKLLWNRIRNLFDYIYYRSVAFYEKYESLPKISGLMVLVTLQFCTLHLIFLIIYALTDYLIIKDKIYLVLILAVMIVFQYRYYISTHRYNDFKRKWGKEPKKQRKKHGIFIIVSFILVILLNVAISFIKHNILGQ
;
A
#
# COMPACT_ATOMS: atom_id res chain seq x y z
N MET A 1 -22.06 -6.47 12.56
CA MET A 1 -20.76 -7.19 12.66
C MET A 1 -20.38 -8.01 11.41
N LYS A 2 -21.28 -8.81 10.79
CA LYS A 2 -20.95 -9.68 9.63
C LYS A 2 -20.34 -8.92 8.42
N ASN A 3 -20.83 -7.72 8.12
CA ASN A 3 -20.37 -6.90 7.00
C ASN A 3 -18.95 -6.33 7.19
N ILE A 4 -18.59 -5.95 8.42
CA ILE A 4 -17.26 -5.41 8.74
C ILE A 4 -16.18 -6.48 8.56
N LYS A 5 -16.44 -7.71 9.06
CA LYS A 5 -15.52 -8.85 8.88
C LYS A 5 -15.31 -9.19 7.40
N LEU A 6 -16.37 -9.08 6.60
CA LEU A 6 -16.31 -9.34 5.17
C LEU A 6 -15.49 -8.26 4.43
N LEU A 7 -15.68 -6.99 4.78
CA LEU A 7 -14.89 -5.88 4.25
C LEU A 7 -13.40 -6.07 4.60
N TRP A 8 -13.09 -6.35 5.86
CA TRP A 8 -11.73 -6.61 6.33
C TRP A 8 -11.05 -7.74 5.54
N ASN A 9 -11.76 -8.85 5.33
CA ASN A 9 -11.24 -9.97 4.55
C ASN A 9 -10.95 -9.58 3.09
N ARG A 10 -11.78 -8.74 2.48
CA ARG A 10 -11.56 -8.23 1.12
C ARG A 10 -10.32 -7.34 1.04
N ILE A 11 -10.17 -6.42 1.98
CA ILE A 11 -9.00 -5.52 2.07
C ILE A 11 -7.72 -6.32 2.26
N ARG A 12 -7.70 -7.27 3.21
CA ARG A 12 -6.54 -8.14 3.41
C ARG A 12 -6.20 -8.93 2.16
N ASN A 13 -7.20 -9.50 1.50
CA ASN A 13 -7.00 -10.28 0.28
C ASN A 13 -6.47 -9.42 -0.88
N LEU A 14 -6.84 -8.14 -0.96
CA LEU A 14 -6.27 -7.18 -1.90
C LEU A 14 -4.79 -6.92 -1.62
N PHE A 15 -4.41 -6.68 -0.36
CA PHE A 15 -3.01 -6.46 0.01
C PHE A 15 -2.15 -7.71 -0.19
N ASP A 16 -2.65 -8.89 0.18
CA ASP A 16 -2.00 -10.18 -0.08
C ASP A 16 -1.74 -10.37 -1.58
N TYR A 17 -2.73 -10.01 -2.41
CA TYR A 17 -2.62 -10.08 -3.86
C TYR A 17 -1.61 -9.07 -4.42
N ILE A 18 -1.63 -7.82 -3.93
CA ILE A 18 -0.64 -6.80 -4.32
C ILE A 18 0.77 -7.25 -3.99
N TYR A 19 1.02 -7.70 -2.75
CA TYR A 19 2.31 -8.25 -2.35
C TYR A 19 2.76 -9.38 -3.28
N TYR A 20 1.90 -10.38 -3.50
CA TYR A 20 2.20 -11.50 -4.40
C TYR A 20 2.60 -11.03 -5.80
N ARG A 21 1.84 -10.10 -6.39
CA ARG A 21 2.11 -9.59 -7.74
C ARG A 21 3.40 -8.79 -7.80
N SER A 22 3.69 -7.99 -6.79
CA SER A 22 4.94 -7.24 -6.70
C SER A 22 6.13 -8.19 -6.59
N VAL A 23 6.09 -9.19 -5.71
CA VAL A 23 7.17 -10.20 -5.61
C VAL A 23 7.35 -10.95 -6.92
N ALA A 24 6.26 -11.41 -7.55
CA ALA A 24 6.33 -12.12 -8.83
C ALA A 24 6.86 -11.27 -9.99
N PHE A 25 6.74 -9.94 -9.91
CA PHE A 25 7.35 -9.02 -10.86
C PHE A 25 8.87 -8.96 -10.64
N TYR A 26 9.31 -8.75 -9.39
CA TYR A 26 10.73 -8.64 -9.05
C TYR A 26 11.50 -9.97 -9.06
N GLU A 27 10.82 -11.13 -9.01
CA GLU A 27 11.45 -12.45 -9.11
C GLU A 27 12.38 -12.60 -10.32
N LYS A 28 12.17 -11.80 -11.38
CA LYS A 28 12.98 -11.81 -12.61
C LYS A 28 14.16 -10.83 -12.61
N TYR A 29 14.17 -9.86 -11.70
CA TYR A 29 15.07 -8.70 -11.78
C TYR A 29 15.98 -8.57 -10.57
N GLU A 30 15.61 -9.15 -9.42
CA GLU A 30 16.31 -8.90 -8.15
C GLU A 30 16.60 -10.19 -7.38
N SER A 31 17.67 -10.15 -6.56
CA SER A 31 18.07 -11.24 -5.68
C SER A 31 17.15 -11.40 -4.46
N LEU A 32 16.50 -10.32 -4.01
CA LEU A 32 15.61 -10.29 -2.83
C LEU A 32 14.19 -9.80 -3.19
N PRO A 33 13.48 -10.48 -4.12
CA PRO A 33 12.21 -9.98 -4.66
C PRO A 33 11.10 -9.87 -3.62
N LYS A 34 11.18 -10.66 -2.53
CA LYS A 34 10.26 -10.59 -1.39
C LYS A 34 10.35 -9.25 -0.65
N ILE A 35 11.54 -8.71 -0.48
CA ILE A 35 11.76 -7.41 0.17
C ILE A 35 11.21 -6.30 -0.72
N SER A 36 11.54 -6.32 -2.01
CA SER A 36 11.08 -5.29 -2.95
C SER A 36 9.56 -5.31 -3.12
N GLY A 37 8.97 -6.52 -3.19
CA GLY A 37 7.51 -6.65 -3.16
C GLY A 37 6.86 -6.16 -1.87
N LEU A 38 7.51 -6.36 -0.72
CA LEU A 38 7.08 -5.81 0.57
C LEU A 38 7.13 -4.28 0.56
N MET A 39 8.22 -3.69 0.09
CA MET A 39 8.39 -2.24 0.03
C MET A 39 7.36 -1.58 -0.88
N VAL A 40 7.02 -2.18 -2.02
CA VAL A 40 5.92 -1.69 -2.87
C VAL A 40 4.59 -1.66 -2.11
N LEU A 41 4.26 -2.75 -1.39
CA LEU A 41 3.01 -2.80 -0.62
C LEU A 41 3.00 -1.76 0.49
N VAL A 42 4.08 -1.67 1.27
CA VAL A 42 4.21 -0.73 2.38
C VAL A 42 4.08 0.70 1.88
N THR A 43 4.77 1.07 0.80
CA THR A 43 4.68 2.41 0.20
C THR A 43 3.26 2.73 -0.24
N LEU A 44 2.56 1.82 -0.91
CA LEU A 44 1.17 2.03 -1.30
C LEU A 44 0.27 2.28 -0.10
N GLN A 45 0.39 1.45 0.95
CA GLN A 45 -0.41 1.58 2.16
C GLN A 45 -0.11 2.87 2.91
N PHE A 46 1.17 3.22 3.03
CA PHE A 46 1.62 4.45 3.67
C PHE A 46 1.08 5.68 2.94
N CYS A 47 1.22 5.76 1.61
CA CYS A 47 0.68 6.86 0.82
C CYS A 47 -0.85 6.93 0.88
N THR A 48 -1.54 5.79 0.98
CA THR A 48 -3.00 5.76 1.15
C THR A 48 -3.42 6.29 2.52
N LEU A 49 -2.75 5.86 3.59
CA LEU A 49 -3.00 6.35 4.95
C LEU A 49 -2.69 7.84 5.08
N HIS A 50 -1.57 8.28 4.50
CA HIS A 50 -1.20 9.69 4.46
C HIS A 50 -2.23 10.52 3.69
N LEU A 51 -2.75 10.02 2.57
CA LEU A 51 -3.83 10.68 1.82
C LEU A 51 -5.10 10.84 2.67
N ILE A 52 -5.52 9.77 3.36
CA ILE A 52 -6.69 9.81 4.26
C ILE A 52 -6.46 10.85 5.36
N PHE A 53 -5.28 10.87 5.97
CA PHE A 53 -4.91 11.86 6.97
C PHE A 53 -4.98 13.29 6.43
N LEU A 54 -4.45 13.54 5.22
CA LEU A 54 -4.52 14.85 4.57
C LEU A 54 -5.97 15.28 4.29
N ILE A 55 -6.84 14.36 3.91
CA ILE A 55 -8.27 14.64 3.68
C ILE A 55 -8.96 14.98 5.01
N ILE A 56 -8.74 14.20 6.07
CA ILE A 56 -9.30 14.49 7.40
C ILE A 56 -8.82 15.85 7.88
N TYR A 57 -7.53 16.14 7.73
CA TYR A 57 -6.95 17.44 8.06
C TYR A 57 -7.61 18.58 7.26
N ALA A 58 -7.83 18.42 5.95
CA ALA A 58 -8.50 19.44 5.15
C ALA A 58 -9.97 19.69 5.56
N LEU A 59 -10.60 18.71 6.23
CA LEU A 59 -12.00 18.78 6.67
C LEU A 59 -12.16 19.16 8.15
N THR A 60 -11.06 19.26 8.92
CA THR A 60 -11.11 19.49 10.36
C THR A 60 -10.10 20.56 10.77
N ASP A 61 -10.43 21.38 11.78
CA ASP A 61 -9.51 22.39 12.33
C ASP A 61 -8.41 21.77 13.22
N TYR A 62 -7.96 20.56 12.91
CA TYR A 62 -7.01 19.82 13.74
C TYR A 62 -5.62 20.47 13.69
N LEU A 63 -5.09 20.87 14.84
CA LEU A 63 -3.73 21.42 14.96
C LEU A 63 -2.69 20.35 14.62
N ILE A 64 -1.76 20.69 13.73
CA ILE A 64 -0.69 19.80 13.26
C ILE A 64 0.34 19.56 14.38
N ILE A 65 0.77 18.31 14.53
CA ILE A 65 2.08 17.99 15.12
C ILE A 65 3.12 18.48 14.10
N LYS A 66 3.76 19.64 14.34
CA LYS A 66 4.74 20.24 13.41
C LYS A 66 5.89 19.28 13.07
N ASP A 67 6.21 18.40 14.00
CA ASP A 67 7.25 17.40 13.82
C ASP A 67 6.76 16.26 12.94
N LYS A 68 7.49 15.97 11.85
CA LYS A 68 7.17 14.89 10.91
C LYS A 68 7.70 13.52 11.37
N ILE A 69 8.35 13.43 12.53
CA ILE A 69 8.94 12.18 13.04
C ILE A 69 7.92 11.06 13.22
N TYR A 70 6.66 11.40 13.52
CA TYR A 70 5.58 10.41 13.64
C TYR A 70 5.35 9.64 12.33
N LEU A 71 5.56 10.26 11.16
CA LEU A 71 5.42 9.60 9.86
C LEU A 71 6.49 8.51 9.69
N VAL A 72 7.72 8.80 10.10
CA VAL A 72 8.84 7.83 10.08
C VAL A 72 8.56 6.67 11.03
N LEU A 73 8.06 6.97 12.24
CA LEU A 73 7.70 5.94 13.21
C LEU A 73 6.56 5.05 12.70
N ILE A 74 5.50 5.62 12.12
CA ILE A 74 4.41 4.86 11.50
C ILE A 74 4.95 3.97 10.38
N LEU A 75 5.79 4.50 9.50
CA LEU A 75 6.38 3.73 8.41
C LEU A 75 7.24 2.57 8.94
N ALA A 76 8.09 2.81 9.94
CA ALA A 76 8.91 1.77 10.56
C ALA A 76 8.06 0.66 11.17
N VAL A 77 7.01 1.04 11.91
CA VAL A 77 6.04 0.09 12.50
C VAL A 77 5.37 -0.74 11.41
N MET A 78 4.90 -0.10 10.33
CA MET A 78 4.30 -0.79 9.19
C MET A 78 5.26 -1.79 8.55
N ILE A 79 6.52 -1.42 8.33
CA ILE A 79 7.54 -2.32 7.79
C ILE A 79 7.71 -3.54 8.68
N VAL A 80 7.86 -3.36 10.01
CA VAL A 80 8.07 -4.46 10.96
C VAL A 80 6.87 -5.43 10.96
N PHE A 81 5.65 -4.91 11.05
CA PHE A 81 4.45 -5.75 11.04
C PHE A 81 4.29 -6.51 9.73
N GLN A 82 4.51 -5.84 8.60
CA GLN A 82 4.36 -6.44 7.28
C GLN A 82 5.49 -7.44 7.01
N TYR A 83 6.72 -7.17 7.45
CA TYR A 83 7.82 -8.10 7.37
C TYR A 83 7.51 -9.39 8.13
N ARG A 84 7.04 -9.26 9.37
CA ARG A 84 6.64 -10.41 10.20
C ARG A 84 5.51 -11.20 9.53
N TYR A 85 4.49 -10.53 9.01
CA TYR A 85 3.37 -11.21 8.38
C TYR A 85 3.75 -11.87 7.06
N TYR A 86 4.44 -11.19 6.14
CA TYR A 86 4.66 -11.69 4.78
C TYR A 86 5.94 -12.53 4.61
N ILE A 87 7.04 -12.11 5.23
CA ILE A 87 8.35 -12.72 5.03
C ILE A 87 8.62 -13.78 6.09
N SER A 88 8.51 -13.43 7.38
CA SER A 88 8.82 -14.38 8.47
C SER A 88 7.92 -15.62 8.44
N THR A 89 6.64 -15.48 8.08
CA THR A 89 5.72 -16.63 7.94
C THR A 89 5.66 -17.25 6.53
N HIS A 90 6.59 -16.89 5.63
CA HIS A 90 6.78 -17.53 4.32
C HIS A 90 5.53 -17.60 3.40
N ARG A 91 4.60 -16.65 3.57
CA ARG A 91 3.25 -16.63 2.95
C ARG A 91 3.26 -16.55 1.43
N TYR A 92 4.37 -16.10 0.85
CA TYR A 92 4.50 -16.00 -0.60
C TYR A 92 4.20 -17.33 -1.32
N ASN A 93 4.62 -18.46 -0.75
CA ASN A 93 4.37 -19.77 -1.34
C ASN A 93 2.86 -20.11 -1.37
N ASP A 94 2.13 -19.78 -0.29
CA ASP A 94 0.67 -19.93 -0.22
C ASP A 94 -0.01 -19.10 -1.32
N PHE A 95 0.44 -17.86 -1.50
CA PHE A 95 -0.10 -16.94 -2.49
C PHE A 95 0.21 -17.38 -3.92
N LYS A 96 1.42 -17.91 -4.15
CA LYS A 96 1.82 -18.51 -5.43
C LYS A 96 0.95 -19.73 -5.75
N ARG A 97 0.62 -20.56 -4.76
CA ARG A 97 -0.33 -21.67 -4.95
C ARG A 97 -1.73 -21.19 -5.31
N LYS A 98 -2.19 -20.12 -4.65
CA LYS A 98 -3.54 -19.56 -4.84
C LYS A 98 -3.72 -18.82 -6.17
N TRP A 99 -2.78 -17.98 -6.56
CA TRP A 99 -2.90 -17.08 -7.72
C TRP A 99 -1.91 -17.36 -8.86
N GLY A 100 -1.01 -18.34 -8.70
CA GLY A 100 -0.06 -18.76 -9.74
C GLY A 100 -0.72 -19.28 -11.01
N LYS A 101 -1.91 -19.88 -10.88
CA LYS A 101 -2.69 -20.46 -11.99
C LYS A 101 -3.75 -19.52 -12.57
N GLU A 102 -3.73 -18.23 -12.21
CA GLU A 102 -4.69 -17.25 -12.72
C GLU A 102 -4.59 -17.07 -14.26
N PRO A 103 -5.72 -17.00 -15.00
CA PRO A 103 -5.73 -16.76 -16.43
C PRO A 103 -4.99 -15.47 -16.83
N LYS A 104 -4.22 -15.50 -17.92
CA LYS A 104 -3.40 -14.37 -18.40
C LYS A 104 -4.20 -13.06 -18.54
N LYS A 105 -5.44 -13.12 -19.01
CA LYS A 105 -6.33 -11.95 -19.19
C LYS A 105 -6.68 -11.29 -17.86
N GLN A 106 -7.06 -12.08 -16.85
CA GLN A 106 -7.39 -11.57 -15.51
C GLN A 106 -6.15 -10.99 -14.83
N ARG A 107 -5.04 -11.72 -14.92
CA ARG A 107 -3.73 -11.28 -14.41
C ARG A 107 -3.31 -9.91 -14.96
N LYS A 108 -3.47 -9.67 -16.27
CA LYS A 108 -3.16 -8.39 -16.91
C LYS A 108 -4.07 -7.28 -16.39
N LYS A 109 -5.39 -7.52 -16.33
CA LYS A 109 -6.38 -6.54 -15.85
C LYS A 109 -6.09 -6.13 -14.40
N HIS A 110 -5.85 -7.10 -13.52
CA HIS A 110 -5.53 -6.84 -12.12
C HIS A 110 -4.18 -6.14 -11.94
N GLY A 111 -3.16 -6.49 -12.75
CA GLY A 111 -1.88 -5.79 -12.74
C GLY A 111 -2.01 -4.31 -13.12
N ILE A 112 -2.76 -4.02 -14.20
CA ILE A 112 -3.04 -2.65 -14.62
C ILE A 112 -3.79 -1.90 -13.52
N PHE A 113 -4.80 -2.50 -12.92
CA PHE A 113 -5.55 -1.90 -11.82
C PHE A 113 -4.63 -1.48 -10.67
N ILE A 114 -3.72 -2.35 -10.22
CA ILE A 114 -2.76 -2.03 -9.15
C ILE A 114 -1.88 -0.84 -9.52
N ILE A 115 -1.33 -0.83 -10.74
CA ILE A 115 -0.46 0.26 -11.22
C ILE A 115 -1.22 1.58 -11.27
N VAL A 116 -2.43 1.58 -11.84
CA VAL A 116 -3.29 2.77 -11.92
C VAL A 116 -3.64 3.28 -10.53
N SER A 117 -4.01 2.39 -9.59
CA SER A 117 -4.26 2.79 -8.20
C SER A 117 -3.03 3.40 -7.54
N PHE A 118 -1.83 2.84 -7.79
CA PHE A 118 -0.59 3.37 -7.23
C PHE A 118 -0.27 4.77 -7.76
N ILE A 119 -0.38 4.98 -9.08
CA ILE A 119 -0.18 6.29 -9.72
C ILE A 119 -1.19 7.30 -9.18
N LEU A 120 -2.47 6.92 -9.10
CA LEU A 120 -3.52 7.81 -8.62
C LEU A 120 -3.27 8.26 -7.18
N VAL A 121 -2.92 7.34 -6.27
CA VAL A 121 -2.63 7.67 -4.87
C VAL A 121 -1.44 8.63 -4.76
N ILE A 122 -0.40 8.44 -5.56
CA ILE A 122 0.75 9.36 -5.57
C ILE A 122 0.35 10.74 -6.09
N LEU A 123 -0.33 10.79 -7.24
CA LEU A 123 -0.75 12.06 -7.84
C LEU A 123 -1.66 12.86 -6.89
N LEU A 124 -2.58 12.20 -6.19
CA LEU A 124 -3.44 12.86 -5.20
C LEU A 124 -2.65 13.40 -4.00
N ASN A 125 -1.68 12.64 -3.48
CA ASN A 125 -0.81 13.12 -2.41
C ASN A 125 -0.04 14.38 -2.82
N VAL A 126 0.53 14.37 -4.03
CA VAL A 126 1.27 15.52 -4.58
C VAL A 126 0.34 16.70 -4.80
N ALA A 127 -0.83 16.49 -5.42
CA ALA A 127 -1.79 17.55 -5.71
C ALA A 127 -2.28 18.25 -4.43
N ILE A 128 -2.67 17.50 -3.40
CA ILE A 128 -3.14 18.08 -2.13
C ILE A 128 -2.01 18.82 -1.42
N SER A 129 -0.80 18.24 -1.41
CA SER A 129 0.36 18.90 -0.80
C SER A 129 0.72 20.21 -1.52
N PHE A 130 0.63 20.22 -2.86
CA PHE A 130 0.86 21.40 -3.68
C PHE A 130 -0.19 22.49 -3.44
N ILE A 131 -1.47 22.12 -3.39
CA ILE A 131 -2.57 23.04 -3.06
C ILE A 131 -2.35 23.66 -1.68
N LYS A 132 -2.02 22.84 -0.69
CA LYS A 132 -1.80 23.32 0.68
C LYS A 132 -0.66 24.34 0.77
N HIS A 133 0.49 24.00 0.18
CA HIS A 133 1.66 24.88 0.21
C HIS A 133 1.44 26.18 -0.58
N ASN A 134 0.85 26.12 -1.78
CA ASN A 134 0.84 27.27 -2.70
C ASN A 134 -0.44 28.11 -2.61
N ILE A 135 -1.58 27.50 -2.30
CA ILE A 135 -2.88 28.19 -2.30
C ILE A 135 -3.30 28.55 -0.88
N LEU A 136 -3.09 27.65 0.09
CA LEU A 136 -3.51 27.87 1.47
C LEU A 136 -2.42 28.51 2.34
N GLY A 137 -1.17 28.60 1.85
CA GLY A 137 -0.05 29.20 2.58
C GLY A 137 0.32 28.48 3.88
N GLN A 138 -0.01 27.18 4.00
CA GLN A 138 0.24 26.31 5.15
C GLN A 138 1.19 25.17 4.80
#